data_AF-A0A1R4KVT7-F1
#
_entry.id   AF-A0A1R4KVT7-F1
#
_cell.length_a   1.000
_cell.length_b   1.000
_cell.length_c   1.000
_cell.angle_alpha   90.00
_cell.angle_beta   90.00
_cell.angle_gamma   90.00
#
_symmetry.space_group_name_H-M   'P 1'
#
loop_
_entity.id
_entity.type
_entity.pdbx_description
1 polymer ?
#
loop_
_entity_poly.entity_id
_entity_poly.type
_entity_poly.pdbx_seq_one_letter_code
_entity_poly.pdbx_strand_id
1 'polypeptide(L)' 'MQIVAISDTHGKHCDLQPLPEGDVLIHAGDVSRGGTKEQTIEFLEWFAEQKHPHKIFIARNHDFFFE' A
#
# COMPACT_ATOMS: atom_id res chain seq x y z
N MET A 1 18.33 10.26 2.07
CA MET A 1 17.03 9.87 1.52
C MET A 1 16.97 8.36 1.41
N GLN A 2 16.21 7.72 2.29
CA GLN A 2 15.93 6.29 2.28
C GLN A 2 14.52 6.05 1.74
N ILE A 3 14.42 5.15 0.77
CA ILE A 3 13.16 4.75 0.16
C ILE A 3 12.83 3.34 0.61
N VAL A 4 11.63 3.15 1.13
CA VAL A 4 11.06 1.84 1.43
C VAL A 4 10.06 1.54 0.33
N ALA A 5 10.33 0.50 -0.45
CA ALA A 5 9.52 0.12 -1.61
C ALA A 5 8.93 -1.27 -1.40
N ILE A 6 7.61 -1.37 -1.55
CA ILE A 6 6.82 -2.60 -1.49
C ILE A 6 5.83 -2.65 -2.65
N SER A 7 5.24 -3.81 -2.90
CA SER A 7 4.29 -4.02 -3.99
C SER A 7 3.48 -5.30 -3.75
N ASP A 8 2.40 -5.49 -4.51
CA ASP A 8 1.68 -6.77 -4.65
C ASP A 8 1.21 -7.35 -3.29
N THR A 9 0.72 -6.49 -2.40
CA THR A 9 0.24 -6.93 -1.09
C THR A 9 -1.05 -7.74 -1.16
N HIS A 10 -1.87 -7.56 -2.21
CA HIS A 10 -3.09 -8.35 -2.46
C HIS A 10 -3.98 -8.55 -1.22
N GLY A 11 -4.17 -7.50 -0.42
CA GLY A 11 -4.97 -7.52 0.81
C GLY A 11 -4.27 -8.13 2.03
N LYS A 12 -2.96 -8.38 1.97
CA LYS A 12 -2.15 -8.96 3.08
C LYS A 12 -1.20 -7.96 3.73
N HIS A 13 -1.47 -6.66 3.58
CA HIS A 13 -0.61 -5.61 4.12
C HIS A 13 -0.51 -5.65 5.66
N CYS A 14 -1.54 -6.15 6.35
CA CYS A 14 -1.52 -6.40 7.81
C CYS A 14 -0.64 -7.60 8.22
N ASP A 15 -0.31 -8.51 7.30
CA ASP A 15 0.56 -9.66 7.58
C ASP A 15 2.05 -9.33 7.46
N LEU A 16 2.37 -8.13 6.94
CA LEU A 16 3.75 -7.66 6.84
C LEU A 16 4.33 -7.41 8.23
N GLN A 17 5.62 -7.72 8.38
CA GLN A 17 6.38 -7.21 9.53
C GLN A 17 6.39 -5.67 9.49
N PRO A 18 6.56 -5.00 10.65
CA PRO A 18 6.70 -3.55 10.68
C PRO A 18 7.69 -3.07 9.63
N LEU A 19 7.25 -2.13 8.79
CA LEU A 19 8.11 -1.59 7.74
C LEU A 19 9.33 -0.90 8.37
N PRO A 20 10.52 -1.03 7.77
CA PRO A 20 11.69 -0.30 8.24
C PRO A 20 11.41 1.22 8.19
N GLU A 21 12.09 1.98 9.04
CA GLU A 21 12.00 3.44 9.00
C GLU A 21 12.61 3.97 7.68
N GLY A 22 12.05 5.06 7.15
CA GLY A 22 12.51 5.67 5.90
C GLY A 22 11.85 7.01 5.62
N ASP A 23 12.42 7.77 4.68
CA ASP A 23 11.93 9.10 4.31
C ASP A 23 10.69 9.03 3.39
N VAL A 24 10.64 8.01 2.53
CA VAL A 24 9.57 7.81 1.54
C VAL A 24 9.14 6.34 1.52
N LEU A 25 7.84 6.09 1.69
CA LEU A 25 7.22 4.80 1.42
C LEU A 25 6.60 4.79 0.02
N ILE A 26 6.88 3.77 -0.76
CA ILE A 26 6.28 3.55 -2.08
C ILE A 26 5.57 2.19 -2.11
N HIS A 27 4.31 2.17 -2.54
CA HIS A 27 3.61 0.93 -2.90
C HIS A 27 3.29 0.92 -4.40
N ALA A 28 3.85 -0.06 -5.13
CA ALA A 28 3.77 -0.12 -6.60
C ALA A 28 2.54 -0.88 -7.14
N GLY A 29 1.39 -0.74 -6.47
CA GLY A 29 0.12 -1.32 -6.89
C GLY A 29 -0.11 -2.79 -6.52
N ASP A 30 -1.25 -3.31 -6.97
CA ASP A 30 -1.79 -4.63 -6.64
C ASP A 30 -2.02 -4.80 -5.13
N VAL A 31 -2.69 -3.79 -4.55
CA VAL A 31 -2.99 -3.71 -3.12
C VAL A 31 -4.20 -4.55 -2.72
N SER A 32 -5.10 -4.78 -3.67
CA SER A 32 -6.31 -5.55 -3.46
C SER A 32 -6.25 -6.90 -4.18
N ARG A 33 -7.08 -7.85 -3.74
CA ARG A 33 -7.19 -9.17 -4.39
C ARG A 33 -8.35 -9.21 -5.38
N GLY A 34 -9.45 -8.56 -5.03
CA GLY A 34 -10.70 -8.53 -5.80
C GLY A 34 -11.12 -7.15 -6.27
N GLY A 35 -10.30 -6.12 -6.06
CA GLY A 35 -10.60 -4.75 -6.51
C GLY A 35 -11.82 -4.12 -5.85
N THR A 36 -12.23 -4.57 -4.66
CA THR A 36 -13.42 -4.03 -4.00
C THR A 36 -13.12 -2.72 -3.29
N LYS A 37 -14.18 -1.93 -3.04
CA LYS A 37 -14.10 -0.70 -2.26
C LYS A 37 -13.55 -0.95 -0.87
N GLU A 38 -14.02 -2.00 -0.21
CA GLU A 38 -13.66 -2.36 1.16
C GLU A 38 -12.17 -2.67 1.26
N GLN A 39 -11.66 -3.51 0.35
CA GLN A 39 -10.23 -3.85 0.29
C GLN A 39 -9.36 -2.62 0.02
N THR A 40 -9.85 -1.70 -0.81
CA THR A 40 -9.14 -0.46 -1.12
C THR A 40 -9.08 0.47 0.08
N ILE A 41 -10.19 0.64 0.80
CA ILE A 41 -10.23 1.47 2.02
C ILE A 41 -9.33 0.87 3.09
N GLU A 42 -9.38 -0.45 3.31
CA GLU A 42 -8.53 -1.15 4.28
C GLU A 42 -7.04 -0.90 3.99
N PHE A 43 -6.63 -1.02 2.73
CA PHE A 43 -5.26 -0.70 2.32
C PHE A 43 -4.90 0.77 2.58
N LEU A 44 -5.78 1.71 2.18
CA LEU A 44 -5.49 3.15 2.32
C LEU A 44 -5.37 3.57 3.79
N GLU A 45 -6.21 3.02 4.67
CA GLU A 45 -6.13 3.22 6.11
C GLU A 45 -4.78 2.71 6.65
N TRP A 46 -4.43 1.45 6.36
CA TRP A 46 -3.14 0.88 6.76
C TRP A 46 -1.95 1.69 6.20
N PHE A 47 -2.03 2.12 4.94
CA PHE A 47 -0.96 2.85 4.28
C PHE A 47 -0.76 4.24 4.89
N ALA A 48 -1.86 4.91 5.27
CA ALA A 48 -1.82 6.22 5.90
C ALA A 48 -1.16 6.19 7.30
N GLU A 49 -1.37 5.11 8.06
CA GLU A 49 -0.83 4.92 9.41
C GLU A 49 0.69 4.70 9.47
N GLN A 50 1.33 4.40 8.34
CA GLN A 50 2.77 4.16 8.32
C GLN A 50 3.56 5.43 8.73
N LYS A 51 4.64 5.25 9.47
CA LYS A 51 5.42 6.37 10.05
C LYS A 51 6.17 7.24 9.03
N HIS A 52 6.28 6.77 7.80
CA HIS A 52 7.00 7.44 6.72
C HIS A 52 6.43 8.85 6.45
N PRO A 53 7.28 9.90 6.42
CA PRO A 53 6.84 11.28 6.19
C PRO A 53 6.18 11.47 4.82
N HIS A 54 6.70 10.81 3.80
CA HIS A 54 6.15 10.83 2.45
C HIS A 54 5.68 9.43 2.03
N LYS A 55 4.58 9.38 1.31
CA LYS A 55 3.94 8.15 0.88
C LYS A 55 3.48 8.29 -0.57
N ILE A 56 3.86 7.36 -1.44
CA ILE A 56 3.50 7.34 -2.85
C ILE A 56 2.87 5.99 -3.15
N PHE A 57 1.71 6.03 -3.79
CA PHE A 57 0.99 4.84 -4.22
C PHE A 57 0.51 5.03 -5.66
N ILE A 58 0.57 3.94 -6.43
CA ILE A 58 -0.04 3.84 -7.76
C ILE A 58 -0.94 2.60 -7.80
N ALA A 59 -2.09 2.69 -8.44
CA ALA A 59 -2.97 1.55 -8.67
C ALA A 59 -2.46 0.69 -9.83
N ARG A 60 -2.76 -0.62 -9.79
CA ARG A 60 -2.47 -1.59 -10.87
C ARG A 60 -3.69 -2.45 -11.19
N ASN A 61 -3.50 -3.49 -12.00
CA ASN A 61 -4.56 -4.27 -12.62
C ASN A 61 -5.44 -5.08 -11.67
N HIS A 62 -5.12 -5.18 -10.37
CA HIS A 62 -6.06 -5.72 -9.38
C HIS A 62 -6.89 -4.65 -8.66
N ASP A 63 -6.54 -3.38 -8.79
CA ASP A 63 -7.05 -2.28 -7.96
C ASP A 63 -8.22 -1.55 -8.63
N PHE A 64 -9.22 -2.31 -9.11
CA PHE A 64 -10.32 -1.82 -9.96
C PHE A 64 -11.14 -0.67 -9.37
N PHE A 65 -11.19 -0.52 -8.05
CA PHE A 65 -11.92 0.57 -7.40
C PHE A 65 -11.33 1.97 -7.66
N PHE A 66 -10.09 2.05 -8.17
CA PHE A 66 -9.45 3.32 -8.53
C PHE A 66 -9.71 3.77 -9.98
N GLU A 67 -10.40 2.96 -10.79
CA GLU A 67 -10.83 3.28 -12.16
C GLU A 67 -12.22 3.94 -12.18
#